data_AF-A0AAD4DWW7-F1
#
_entry.id   AF-A0AAD4DWW7-F1
#
_cell.length_a   1.000
_cell.length_b   1.000
_cell.length_c   1.000
_cell.angle_alpha   90.00
_cell.angle_beta   90.00
_cell.angle_gamma   90.00
#
_symmetry.space_group_name_H-M   'P 1'
#
loop_
_entity.id
_entity.type
_entity.pdbx_description
1 polymer ?
#
loop_
_entity_poly.entity_id
_entity_poly.type
_entity_poly.pdbx_seq_one_letter_code
_entity_poly.pdbx_strand_id
1 'polypeptide(L)'
;GAEPSCTCTNYPVCGHGKYLGIKYGHCYILSFSDGEQLGIDRDHTDYKKNGFFVDIPFKVCNSTTDCSRGKEVEMGQSFSLQDQHGLYRDTQSTKGWINDASGGAHMEFTTDANHAGKFTGIPTCAGGECAIQMYGGPSGGALAYACPMPQPGLTFV
;
A
#
# COMPACT_ATOMS: atom_id res chain seq x y z
N GLY A 1 -21.56 -9.20 -10.66
CA GLY A 1 -22.16 -8.37 -9.60
C GLY A 1 -21.15 -7.30 -9.26
N ALA A 2 -21.57 -6.04 -9.15
CA ALA A 2 -20.67 -4.96 -8.78
C ALA A 2 -20.14 -5.20 -7.37
N GLU A 3 -18.81 -5.22 -7.20
CA GLU A 3 -18.21 -5.23 -5.87
C GLU A 3 -18.67 -3.98 -5.10
N PRO A 4 -19.05 -4.09 -3.82
CA PRO A 4 -19.43 -2.93 -3.03
C PRO A 4 -18.26 -1.95 -2.95
N SER A 5 -18.58 -0.65 -2.95
CA SER A 5 -17.60 0.42 -2.74
C SER A 5 -16.80 0.15 -1.47
N CYS A 6 -15.48 0.32 -1.55
CA CYS A 6 -14.59 0.02 -0.45
C CYS A 6 -14.74 1.06 0.67
N THR A 7 -15.46 0.74 1.74
CA THR A 7 -15.45 1.55 2.96
C THR A 7 -14.09 1.37 3.66
N CYS A 8 -13.31 2.44 3.75
CA CYS A 8 -11.95 2.39 4.30
C CYS A 8 -11.94 2.59 5.81
N THR A 9 -10.98 1.94 6.45
CA THR A 9 -10.62 2.26 7.84
C THR A 9 -9.48 3.28 7.82
N ASN A 10 -9.69 4.44 8.45
CA ASN A 10 -8.65 5.47 8.65
C ASN A 10 -8.27 5.62 10.13
N TYR A 11 -8.40 4.53 10.89
CA TYR A 11 -7.96 4.45 12.28
C TYR A 11 -6.74 3.53 12.37
N PRO A 12 -5.84 3.77 13.34
CA PRO A 12 -4.68 2.90 13.57
C PRO A 12 -5.08 1.44 13.71
N VAL A 13 -4.32 0.56 13.06
CA VAL A 13 -4.55 -0.89 13.11
C VAL A 13 -3.51 -1.52 14.03
N CYS A 14 -3.97 -2.25 15.04
CA CYS A 14 -3.12 -2.97 15.98
C CYS A 14 -3.03 -4.45 15.58
N GLY A 15 -1.80 -4.94 15.43
CA GLY A 15 -1.55 -6.38 15.42
C GLY A 15 -1.87 -7.01 16.78
N HIS A 16 -2.20 -8.30 16.77
CA HIS A 16 -2.47 -9.05 17.99
C HIS A 16 -2.08 -10.53 17.82
N GLY A 17 -1.42 -11.09 18.84
CA GLY A 17 -0.93 -12.46 18.78
C GLY A 17 -0.02 -12.69 17.57
N LYS A 18 -0.50 -13.48 16.60
CA LYS A 18 0.20 -13.76 15.33
C LYS A 18 -0.26 -12.93 14.12
N TYR A 19 -1.20 -12.00 14.32
CA TYR A 19 -1.88 -11.26 13.24
C TYR A 19 -1.42 -9.80 13.16
N LEU A 20 -1.44 -9.25 11.95
CA LEU A 20 -1.13 -7.84 11.68
C LEU A 20 -2.29 -6.89 12.00
N GLY A 21 -3.51 -7.40 12.19
CA GLY A 21 -4.73 -6.61 12.40
C GLY A 21 -5.40 -6.12 11.11
N ILE A 22 -4.75 -6.30 9.95
CA ILE A 22 -5.34 -6.09 8.62
C ILE A 22 -5.98 -7.38 8.07
N LYS A 23 -6.96 -7.25 7.19
CA LYS A 23 -7.74 -8.36 6.61
C LYS A 23 -7.69 -8.35 5.10
N TYR A 24 -7.57 -9.53 4.50
CA TYR A 24 -7.70 -9.69 3.06
C TYR A 24 -9.11 -9.26 2.58
N GLY A 25 -9.17 -8.55 1.46
CA GLY A 25 -10.36 -7.97 0.85
C GLY A 25 -10.91 -6.71 1.53
N HIS A 26 -10.21 -6.17 2.54
CA HIS A 26 -10.55 -4.90 3.19
C HIS A 26 -9.66 -3.76 2.71
N CYS A 27 -10.18 -2.53 2.76
CA CYS A 27 -9.50 -1.32 2.35
C CYS A 27 -9.00 -0.49 3.52
N TYR A 28 -7.78 0.04 3.37
CA TYR A 28 -7.08 0.84 4.37
C TYR A 28 -6.48 2.08 3.71
N ILE A 29 -6.40 3.16 4.47
CA ILE A 29 -5.61 4.34 4.11
C ILE A 29 -4.21 4.16 4.70
N LEU A 30 -3.18 4.34 3.88
CA LEU A 30 -1.79 4.21 4.30
C LEU A 30 -1.24 5.57 4.71
N SER A 31 -0.63 5.64 5.88
CA SER A 31 -0.04 6.86 6.43
C SER A 31 1.35 6.60 6.98
N PHE A 32 2.19 7.63 6.94
CA PHE A 32 3.52 7.66 7.54
C PHE A 32 3.41 7.98 9.03
N SER A 33 4.51 7.79 9.76
CA SER A 33 4.56 7.95 11.22
C SER A 33 4.27 9.36 11.72
N ASP A 34 4.33 10.37 10.85
CA ASP A 34 3.98 11.76 11.14
C ASP A 34 2.58 12.14 10.68
N GLY A 35 1.77 11.16 10.25
CA GLY A 35 0.37 11.34 9.88
C GLY A 35 0.14 11.78 8.44
N GLU A 36 1.19 12.13 7.68
CA GLU A 36 1.04 12.37 6.24
C GLU A 36 0.67 11.07 5.53
N GLN A 37 -0.19 11.14 4.52
CA GLN A 37 -0.68 9.96 3.83
C GLN A 37 0.21 9.57 2.64
N LEU A 38 0.17 8.28 2.29
CA LEU A 38 0.65 7.84 0.98
C LEU A 38 -0.31 8.36 -0.08
N GLY A 39 0.21 9.19 -0.97
CA GLY A 39 -0.53 9.72 -2.09
C GLY A 39 0.14 9.43 -3.42
N ILE A 40 -0.51 9.84 -4.50
CA ILE A 40 0.02 9.77 -5.87
C ILE A 40 0.08 11.18 -6.45
N ASP A 41 1.06 11.43 -7.32
CA ASP A 41 1.14 12.69 -8.05
C ASP A 41 -0.01 12.82 -9.08
N ARG A 42 -0.33 14.05 -9.49
CA ARG A 42 -1.37 14.28 -10.50
C ARG A 42 -0.95 13.87 -11.90
N ASP A 43 0.31 14.15 -12.21
CA ASP A 43 0.86 14.05 -13.56
C ASP A 43 1.85 12.88 -13.72
N HIS A 44 2.12 12.14 -12.63
CA HIS A 44 3.00 10.96 -12.60
C HIS A 44 2.31 9.78 -11.94
N THR A 45 2.89 8.59 -12.12
CA THR A 45 2.44 7.33 -11.51
C THR A 45 3.06 7.08 -10.14
N ASP A 46 4.00 7.93 -9.72
CA ASP A 46 4.78 7.76 -8.50
C ASP A 46 3.94 7.92 -7.22
N TYR A 47 4.06 6.93 -6.34
CA TYR A 47 3.60 7.05 -4.97
C TYR A 47 4.63 7.82 -4.14
N LYS A 48 4.13 8.82 -3.40
CA LYS A 48 4.95 9.68 -2.56
C LYS A 48 4.22 10.07 -1.29
N LYS A 49 5.00 10.45 -0.30
CA LYS A 49 4.47 11.03 0.93
C LYS A 49 3.80 12.37 0.63
N ASN A 50 2.56 12.53 1.12
CA ASN A 50 1.74 13.71 0.90
C ASN A 50 1.62 14.07 -0.60
N GLY A 51 1.26 13.06 -1.40
CA GLY A 51 0.99 13.22 -2.84
C GLY A 51 -0.15 14.21 -3.13
N PHE A 52 -0.37 14.51 -4.41
CA PHE A 52 -1.44 15.43 -4.80
C PHE A 52 -2.82 14.85 -4.49
N PHE A 53 -3.00 13.56 -4.76
CA PHE A 53 -4.16 12.81 -4.34
C PHE A 53 -3.81 11.97 -3.12
N VAL A 54 -4.55 12.20 -2.03
CA VAL A 54 -4.50 11.45 -0.76
C VAL A 54 -5.83 10.76 -0.53
N ASP A 55 -6.01 10.12 0.62
CA ASP A 55 -7.18 9.30 0.97
C ASP A 55 -7.42 8.16 -0.03
N ILE A 56 -6.33 7.65 -0.62
CA ILE A 56 -6.36 6.54 -1.58
C ILE A 56 -6.69 5.24 -0.83
N PRO A 57 -7.81 4.57 -1.15
CA PRO A 57 -8.11 3.26 -0.60
C PRO A 57 -7.16 2.21 -1.18
N PHE A 58 -6.43 1.51 -0.32
CA PHE A 58 -5.68 0.31 -0.71
C PHE A 58 -6.37 -0.94 -0.21
N LYS A 59 -6.89 -1.77 -1.13
CA LYS A 59 -7.45 -3.08 -0.79
C LYS A 59 -6.30 -4.06 -0.56
N VAL A 60 -6.27 -4.71 0.59
CA VAL A 60 -5.30 -5.75 0.92
C VAL A 60 -5.72 -7.05 0.23
N CYS A 61 -4.95 -7.53 -0.73
CA CYS A 61 -5.24 -8.74 -1.49
C CYS A 61 -4.25 -9.85 -1.16
N ASN A 62 -4.73 -11.09 -1.17
CA ASN A 62 -3.89 -12.28 -0.93
C ASN A 62 -2.93 -12.51 -2.10
N SER A 63 -3.38 -12.20 -3.32
CA SER A 63 -2.56 -12.13 -4.51
C SER A 63 -3.14 -11.09 -5.48
N THR A 64 -2.50 -10.89 -6.62
CA THR A 64 -3.04 -10.05 -7.70
C THR A 64 -4.27 -10.62 -8.40
N THR A 65 -4.61 -11.88 -8.13
CA THR A 65 -5.79 -12.57 -8.66
C THR A 65 -6.82 -12.90 -7.58
N ASP A 66 -6.51 -12.66 -6.31
CA ASP A 66 -7.39 -12.91 -5.16
C ASP A 66 -7.42 -11.72 -4.20
N CYS A 67 -8.41 -10.86 -4.42
CA CYS A 67 -8.78 -9.75 -3.55
C CYS A 67 -10.07 -10.01 -2.76
N SER A 68 -10.48 -11.29 -2.65
CA SER A 68 -11.70 -11.64 -1.96
C SER A 68 -11.59 -11.38 -0.46
N ARG A 69 -12.73 -11.16 0.21
CA ARG A 69 -12.75 -11.02 1.67
C ARG A 69 -12.28 -12.32 2.31
N GLY A 70 -11.35 -12.20 3.26
CA GLY A 70 -10.72 -13.36 3.86
C GLY A 70 -10.35 -13.16 5.33
N LYS A 71 -9.42 -14.01 5.78
CA LYS A 71 -8.88 -13.98 7.14
C LYS A 71 -8.00 -12.76 7.38
N GLU A 72 -7.66 -12.54 8.66
CA GLU A 72 -6.59 -11.62 9.02
C GLU A 72 -5.24 -12.09 8.48
N VAL A 73 -4.42 -11.12 8.08
CA VAL A 73 -3.07 -11.37 7.61
C VAL A 73 -2.21 -11.76 8.81
N GLU A 74 -1.62 -12.95 8.75
CA GLU A 74 -0.66 -13.40 9.76
C GLU A 74 0.71 -12.77 9.52
N MET A 75 1.50 -12.56 10.58
CA MET A 75 2.88 -12.09 10.47
C MET A 75 3.69 -13.01 9.53
N GLY A 76 4.47 -12.41 8.64
CA GLY A 76 5.25 -13.13 7.62
C GLY A 76 4.44 -13.62 6.40
N GLN A 77 3.10 -13.51 6.40
CA GLN A 77 2.33 -13.71 5.17
C GLN A 77 2.46 -12.50 4.26
N SER A 78 2.52 -12.77 2.96
CA SER A 78 2.54 -11.74 1.93
C SER A 78 1.14 -11.26 1.58
N PHE A 79 1.05 -10.02 1.14
CA PHE A 79 -0.14 -9.42 0.55
C PHE A 79 0.27 -8.43 -0.54
N SER A 80 -0.67 -8.12 -1.44
CA SER A 80 -0.53 -7.03 -2.42
C SER A 80 -1.53 -5.92 -2.09
N LEU A 81 -1.19 -4.69 -2.46
CA LEU A 81 -2.03 -3.52 -2.22
C LEU A 81 -2.62 -3.05 -3.53
N GLN A 82 -3.93 -3.24 -3.69
CA GLN A 82 -4.67 -2.79 -4.87
C GLN A 82 -5.17 -1.37 -4.63
N ASP A 83 -4.71 -0.43 -5.44
CA ASP A 83 -5.19 0.93 -5.48
C ASP A 83 -6.64 0.95 -6.00
N GLN A 84 -7.58 1.38 -5.17
CA GLN A 84 -8.99 1.49 -5.57
C GLN A 84 -9.35 2.84 -6.18
N HIS A 85 -8.45 3.82 -6.17
CA HIS A 85 -8.65 5.11 -6.81
C HIS A 85 -8.39 4.99 -8.32
N GLY A 86 -7.24 4.42 -8.69
CA GLY A 86 -6.74 4.41 -10.06
C GLY A 86 -6.05 5.73 -10.42
N LEU A 87 -5.65 5.88 -11.68
CA LEU A 87 -5.01 7.10 -12.16
C LEU A 87 -6.04 8.19 -12.47
N TYR A 88 -5.75 9.44 -12.09
CA TYR A 88 -6.64 10.58 -12.34
C TYR A 88 -7.03 10.76 -13.81
N ARG A 89 -6.10 10.49 -14.74
CA ARG A 89 -6.33 10.61 -16.18
C ARG A 89 -7.11 9.44 -16.78
N ASP A 90 -7.31 8.37 -16.02
CA ASP A 90 -8.05 7.20 -16.45
C ASP A 90 -9.53 7.34 -16.10
N THR A 91 -10.34 7.62 -17.11
CA THR A 91 -11.80 7.77 -16.98
C THR A 91 -12.52 6.46 -16.64
N GLN A 92 -11.85 5.31 -16.78
CA GLN A 92 -12.41 4.02 -16.38
C GLN A 92 -12.13 3.71 -14.90
N SER A 93 -11.30 4.53 -14.25
CA SER A 93 -10.83 4.32 -12.87
C SER A 93 -10.30 2.90 -12.67
N THR A 94 -9.47 2.44 -13.60
CA THR A 94 -8.87 1.09 -13.61
C THR A 94 -8.08 0.88 -12.33
N LYS A 95 -8.29 -0.29 -11.72
CA LYS A 95 -7.60 -0.65 -10.48
C LYS A 95 -6.23 -1.19 -10.83
N GLY A 96 -5.25 -0.84 -10.02
CA GLY A 96 -3.87 -1.26 -10.19
C GLY A 96 -3.21 -1.53 -8.86
N TRP A 97 -1.90 -1.58 -8.87
CA TRP A 97 -1.07 -2.03 -7.77
C TRP A 97 0.05 -1.05 -7.53
N ILE A 98 0.53 -0.99 -6.29
CA ILE A 98 1.88 -0.48 -6.02
C ILE A 98 2.86 -1.50 -6.62
N ASN A 99 3.77 -1.05 -7.48
CA ASN A 99 4.74 -1.94 -8.13
C ASN A 99 5.85 -2.44 -7.19
N ASP A 100 6.74 -3.29 -7.69
CA ASP A 100 7.88 -3.88 -6.99
C ASP A 100 9.21 -3.11 -7.16
N ALA A 101 9.14 -1.80 -7.42
CA ALA A 101 10.32 -0.96 -7.66
C ALA A 101 11.34 -1.00 -6.50
N SER A 102 12.59 -1.27 -6.84
CA SER A 102 13.68 -1.44 -5.87
C SER A 102 14.98 -0.81 -6.36
N GLY A 103 15.95 -0.65 -5.46
CA GLY A 103 17.29 -0.17 -5.83
C GLY A 103 17.33 1.29 -6.28
N GLY A 104 16.43 2.13 -5.75
CA GLY A 104 16.33 3.55 -6.09
C GLY A 104 15.33 3.86 -7.21
N ALA A 105 14.73 2.85 -7.84
CA ALA A 105 13.57 3.05 -8.70
C ALA A 105 12.35 3.47 -7.87
N HIS A 106 11.53 4.37 -8.41
CA HIS A 106 10.36 4.90 -7.72
C HIS A 106 9.21 3.90 -7.76
N MET A 107 8.51 3.75 -6.64
CA MET A 107 7.29 2.98 -6.56
C MET A 107 6.18 3.70 -7.31
N GLU A 108 5.56 2.99 -8.23
CA GLU A 108 4.58 3.53 -9.15
C GLU A 108 3.32 2.68 -9.19
N PHE A 109 2.21 3.30 -9.60
CA PHE A 109 1.01 2.60 -10.00
C PHE A 109 1.29 1.74 -11.25
N THR A 110 0.91 0.47 -11.19
CA THR A 110 0.97 -0.45 -12.33
C THR A 110 -0.33 -1.23 -12.50
N THR A 111 -0.72 -1.47 -13.75
CA THR A 111 -1.79 -2.44 -14.07
C THR A 111 -1.25 -3.84 -14.36
N ASP A 112 0.07 -4.00 -14.46
CA ASP A 112 0.69 -5.31 -14.66
C ASP A 112 0.80 -6.05 -13.32
N ALA A 113 0.00 -7.10 -13.18
CA ALA A 113 -0.05 -7.96 -12.02
C ALA A 113 1.29 -8.67 -11.73
N ASN A 114 2.19 -8.82 -12.71
CA ASN A 114 3.50 -9.44 -12.50
C ASN A 114 4.50 -8.48 -11.84
N HIS A 115 4.27 -7.18 -11.97
CA HIS A 115 5.07 -6.12 -11.36
C HIS A 115 4.46 -5.62 -10.06
N ALA A 116 3.39 -6.22 -9.56
CA ALA A 116 2.80 -5.82 -8.30
C ALA A 116 3.71 -6.18 -7.11
N GLY A 117 3.93 -5.19 -6.24
CA GLY A 117 4.66 -5.36 -5.00
C GLY A 117 4.01 -6.41 -4.11
N LYS A 118 4.85 -7.27 -3.54
CA LYS A 118 4.49 -8.17 -2.44
C LYS A 118 5.01 -7.58 -1.15
N PHE A 119 4.10 -7.36 -0.22
CA PHE A 119 4.36 -6.76 1.07
C PHE A 119 4.23 -7.82 2.16
N THR A 120 5.03 -7.68 3.20
CA THR A 120 4.85 -8.35 4.50
C THR A 120 4.90 -7.28 5.58
N GLY A 121 4.63 -7.65 6.83
CA GLY A 121 4.71 -6.69 7.92
C GLY A 121 4.96 -7.30 9.28
N ILE A 122 5.30 -6.43 10.22
CA ILE A 122 5.43 -6.74 11.64
C ILE A 122 4.69 -5.64 12.42
N PRO A 123 3.86 -5.98 13.42
CA PRO A 123 3.24 -4.99 14.30
C PRO A 123 4.30 -4.17 15.03
N THR A 124 4.10 -2.86 15.10
CA THR A 124 5.01 -1.91 15.75
C THR A 124 4.22 -0.76 16.37
N CYS A 125 4.94 0.21 16.94
CA CYS A 125 4.38 1.49 17.36
C CYS A 125 5.03 2.62 16.57
N ALA A 126 4.22 3.55 16.06
CA ALA A 126 4.68 4.76 15.39
C ALA A 126 3.84 5.95 15.86
N GLY A 127 4.49 7.07 16.21
CA GLY A 127 3.76 8.26 16.68
C GLY A 127 2.98 8.06 18.00
N GLY A 128 3.29 7.02 18.78
CA GLY A 128 2.53 6.66 19.99
C GLY A 128 1.28 5.82 19.74
N GLU A 129 1.00 5.46 18.47
CA GLU A 129 -0.12 4.62 18.07
C GLU A 129 0.37 3.28 17.51
N CYS A 130 -0.56 2.32 17.40
CA CYS A 130 -0.30 1.07 16.71
C CYS A 130 0.01 1.30 15.23
N ALA A 131 1.01 0.61 14.72
CA ALA A 131 1.36 0.63 13.31
C ALA A 131 1.82 -0.75 12.83
N ILE A 132 1.96 -0.89 11.52
CA ILE A 132 2.60 -2.05 10.90
C ILE A 132 3.85 -1.54 10.19
N GLN A 133 5.01 -2.05 10.58
CA GLN A 133 6.21 -1.82 9.79
C GLN A 133 6.14 -2.75 8.58
N MET A 134 6.08 -2.14 7.39
CA MET A 134 5.96 -2.85 6.12
C MET A 134 7.33 -3.13 5.50
N TYR A 135 7.44 -4.29 4.88
CA TYR A 135 8.59 -4.75 4.11
C TYR A 135 8.09 -5.31 2.78
N GLY A 136 8.94 -5.43 1.77
CA GLY A 136 8.52 -6.01 0.50
C GLY A 136 9.54 -5.91 -0.63
N GLY A 137 9.04 -5.93 -1.85
CA GLY A 137 9.86 -5.90 -3.05
C GLY A 137 10.55 -7.23 -3.34
N PRO A 138 11.41 -7.28 -4.37
CA PRO A 138 11.99 -8.54 -4.88
C PRO A 138 12.83 -9.30 -3.83
N SER A 139 13.41 -8.58 -2.86
CA SER A 139 14.27 -9.12 -1.80
C SER A 139 13.64 -9.13 -0.41
N GLY A 140 12.39 -8.65 -0.24
CA GLY A 140 11.78 -8.50 1.09
C GLY A 140 12.39 -7.37 1.93
N GLY A 141 12.92 -6.35 1.26
CA GLY A 141 13.58 -5.19 1.84
C GLY A 141 12.66 -4.20 2.56
N ALA A 142 13.26 -3.20 3.18
CA ALA A 142 12.51 -2.13 3.85
C ALA A 142 11.99 -1.10 2.83
N LEU A 143 11.02 -0.29 3.24
CA LEU A 143 10.60 0.89 2.49
C LEU A 143 11.52 2.07 2.83
N ALA A 144 12.00 2.77 1.81
CA ALA A 144 12.79 3.99 1.95
C ALA A 144 12.44 5.03 0.88
N TYR A 145 13.03 6.20 1.01
CA TYR A 145 12.95 7.24 -0.01
C TYR A 145 13.91 6.94 -1.16
N ALA A 146 13.40 7.01 -2.39
CA ALA A 146 14.15 6.74 -3.61
C ALA A 146 15.26 7.77 -3.86
N CYS A 147 15.04 9.05 -3.49
CA CYS A 147 15.98 10.15 -3.66
C CYS A 147 15.85 11.19 -2.53
N PRO A 148 16.90 11.95 -2.19
CA PRO A 148 16.86 12.99 -1.16
C PRO A 148 16.28 14.30 -1.70
N MET A 149 14.97 14.30 -1.96
CA MET A 149 14.22 15.48 -2.42
C MET A 149 13.14 15.87 -1.39
N PRO A 150 12.60 17.10 -1.41
CA PRO A 150 11.56 17.52 -0.46
C PRO A 150 10.27 16.67 -0.50
N GLN A 151 9.94 16.11 -1.68
CA GLN A 151 8.84 15.16 -1.86
C GLN A 151 9.37 13.91 -2.57
N PRO A 152 10.06 13.03 -1.83
CA PRO A 152 10.72 11.89 -2.43
C PRO A 152 9.71 10.79 -2.78
N GLY A 153 9.93 10.12 -3.90
CA GLY A 153 9.25 8.85 -4.19
C GLY A 153 9.69 7.76 -3.21
N LEU A 154 8.94 6.66 -3.15
CA LEU A 154 9.30 5.50 -2.34
C LEU A 154 10.05 4.45 -3.16
N THR A 155 10.82 3.58 -2.51
CA THR A 155 11.49 2.42 -3.12
C THR A 155 11.69 1.32 -2.09
N PHE A 156 11.87 0.07 -2.54
CA PHE A 156 12.36 -1.02 -1.71
C PHE A 156 13.91 -0.99 -1.63
N VAL A 157 14.47 -1.17 -0.42
CA VAL A 157 15.92 -1.21 -0.13
C VAL A 157 16.37 -2.47 0.57
#